data_AF-A0AAJ0UFP2-F1
#
_entry.id   AF-A0AAJ0UFP2-F1
#
_cell.length_a   1.000
_cell.length_b   1.000
_cell.length_c   1.000
_cell.angle_alpha   90.00
_cell.angle_beta   90.00
_cell.angle_gamma   90.00
#
_symmetry.space_group_name_H-M   'P 1'
#
loop_
_entity.id
_entity.type
_entity.pdbx_description
1 polymer ?
#
loop_
_entity_poly.entity_id
_entity_poly.type
_entity_poly.pdbx_seq_one_letter_code
_entity_poly.pdbx_strand_id
1 'polypeptide(L)'
;MPTDAQITPNGIKRPKRRHARLPIPAGQHLLPLLSDPEHAHCMRLADWDDTLRLARQARVLGMLAHRLRTEQGSEEHWRAIPERVRGHLQAAINYSAYRAQLVRMELRDLERALPAELPVTLLKGAAYLLQDLPLTRGRAPNDVDLLVRRADLDRAEAALRNAGWQAEAKDAYDERYYREWSHELPPLRYPNHPLEVDLHHTITPVTSRTRADAGLLFADLRPIPGSRFFALGPADQIIHAVIHLFQDSELEGELRGLVDIDALLRTHLRSDDDWRALIARAHQHQASRLLWYALRYCRDWLKTPIPEDLAHRNEDLAFAPPPAMARAALDWIFTRISPPRLPETPPTLSQRLAAQAGLIRYHLRRMPPALLVRHLLHKSWVAVASSNTRNGQ
;
A
#
# COMPACT_ATOMS: atom_id res chain seq x y z
N MET A 1 6.79 40.43 55.20
CA MET A 1 5.43 40.79 55.65
C MET A 1 4.68 41.34 54.45
N PRO A 2 3.45 40.87 54.17
CA PRO A 2 3.25 39.85 53.13
C PRO A 2 2.09 40.15 52.15
N THR A 3 1.86 39.18 51.25
CA THR A 3 0.57 38.78 50.60
C THR A 3 -0.06 39.74 49.59
N ASP A 4 -0.41 39.32 48.37
CA ASP A 4 -1.48 38.35 48.13
C ASP A 4 -1.22 37.27 47.07
N ALA A 5 -1.66 36.08 47.43
CA ALA A 5 -1.74 34.89 46.60
C ALA A 5 -3.03 34.89 45.77
N GLN A 6 -2.93 34.52 44.50
CA GLN A 6 -4.05 33.88 43.80
C GLN A 6 -3.76 32.40 43.64
N ILE A 7 -4.37 31.64 44.55
CA ILE A 7 -4.50 30.19 44.53
C ILE A 7 -5.52 29.85 43.42
N THR A 8 -5.09 29.13 42.38
CA THR A 8 -6.04 28.41 41.51
C THR A 8 -6.36 27.06 42.16
N PRO A 9 -7.62 26.78 42.54
CA PRO A 9 -8.02 25.49 43.09
C PRO A 9 -8.39 24.57 41.93
N ASN A 10 -7.39 23.87 41.39
CA ASN A 10 -7.50 22.51 40.87
C ASN A 10 -6.17 22.12 40.22
N GLY A 11 -5.28 21.60 41.06
CA GLY A 11 -4.00 21.03 40.66
C GLY A 11 -4.15 19.71 39.90
N ILE A 12 -4.83 19.72 38.75
CA ILE A 12 -4.70 18.63 37.78
C ILE A 12 -3.46 18.95 36.95
N LYS A 13 -2.30 18.46 37.41
CA LYS A 13 -1.13 18.27 36.55
C LYS A 13 -1.59 17.41 35.36
N ARG A 14 -1.83 18.03 34.20
CA ARG A 14 -1.99 17.28 32.95
C ARG A 14 -0.75 16.39 32.80
N PRO A 15 -0.88 15.06 32.74
CA PRO A 15 0.28 14.22 32.58
C PRO A 15 0.97 14.61 31.26
N LYS A 16 2.27 14.91 31.30
CA LYS A 16 3.12 14.93 30.10
C LYS A 16 2.99 13.54 29.47
N ARG A 17 2.08 13.40 28.51
CA ARG A 17 1.86 12.15 27.78
C ARG A 17 3.12 11.88 26.97
N ARG A 18 3.95 10.96 27.47
CA ARG A 18 5.00 10.33 26.68
C ARG A 18 4.29 9.53 25.58
N HIS A 19 4.12 10.12 24.40
CA HIS A 19 3.93 9.33 23.20
C HIS A 19 5.20 8.48 23.06
N ALA A 20 5.13 7.19 23.39
CA ALA A 20 6.22 6.27 23.15
C ALA A 20 6.49 6.29 21.65
N ARG A 21 7.55 7.00 21.22
CA ARG A 21 7.99 7.01 19.82
C ARG A 21 8.30 5.56 19.45
N LEU A 22 7.64 5.04 18.42
CA LEU A 22 7.94 3.70 17.90
C LEU A 22 9.42 3.65 17.53
N PRO A 23 10.16 2.59 17.89
CA PRO A 23 11.52 2.42 17.40
C PRO A 23 11.47 2.39 15.87
N ILE A 24 12.12 3.35 15.22
CA ILE A 24 12.07 3.56 13.76
C ILE A 24 13.13 2.65 13.12
N PRO A 25 12.74 1.60 12.38
CA PRO A 25 13.67 0.53 11.95
C PRO A 25 14.18 0.68 10.51
N ALA A 26 13.54 1.51 9.68
CA ALA A 26 14.14 1.84 8.38
C ALA A 26 15.42 2.63 8.66
N GLY A 27 16.48 2.39 7.87
CA GLY A 27 17.80 2.97 8.12
C GLY A 27 17.74 4.43 8.55
N GLN A 28 18.65 4.84 9.44
CA GLN A 28 18.69 6.14 10.14
C GLN A 28 18.30 7.35 9.27
N HIS A 29 18.52 7.28 7.96
CA HIS A 29 18.24 8.35 7.01
C HIS A 29 17.05 8.13 6.07
N LEU A 30 16.59 6.89 5.81
CA LEU A 30 15.54 6.66 4.80
C LEU A 30 14.20 7.29 5.18
N LEU A 31 13.71 7.04 6.40
CA LEU A 31 12.42 7.59 6.83
C LEU A 31 12.43 9.11 7.05
N PRO A 32 13.48 9.69 7.66
CA PRO A 32 13.63 11.15 7.67
C PRO A 32 13.63 11.75 6.27
N LEU A 33 14.38 11.17 5.33
CA LEU A 33 14.44 11.66 3.96
C LEU A 33 13.12 11.50 3.18
N LEU A 34 12.34 10.44 3.47
CA LEU A 34 10.98 10.29 2.95
C LEU A 34 9.99 11.28 3.59
N SER A 35 10.29 11.85 4.75
CA SER A 35 9.44 12.86 5.38
C SER A 35 9.82 14.26 4.92
N ASP A 36 11.13 14.51 4.76
CA ASP A 36 11.73 15.82 4.55
C ASP A 36 12.95 15.72 3.60
N PRO A 37 12.88 16.29 2.39
CA PRO A 37 13.99 16.31 1.44
C PRO A 37 15.24 17.04 1.96
N GLU A 38 15.09 18.02 2.88
CA GLU A 38 16.23 18.76 3.44
C GLU A 38 17.18 17.84 4.22
N HIS A 39 16.70 16.68 4.66
CA HIS A 39 17.53 15.66 5.29
C HIS A 39 18.71 15.22 4.40
N ALA A 40 18.62 15.38 3.08
CA ALA A 40 19.72 15.14 2.15
C ALA A 40 20.98 15.97 2.49
N HIS A 41 20.83 17.16 3.08
CA HIS A 41 21.93 18.09 3.37
C HIS A 41 22.83 17.61 4.51
N CYS A 42 22.31 16.80 5.44
CA CYS A 42 23.09 16.29 6.57
C CYS A 42 23.66 14.88 6.32
N MET A 43 23.36 14.28 5.17
CA MET A 43 23.79 12.92 4.81
C MET A 43 25.20 12.93 4.20
N ARG A 44 26.09 12.13 4.78
CA ARG A 44 27.40 11.85 4.20
C ARG A 44 27.27 10.74 3.16
N LEU A 45 28.34 10.52 2.39
CA LEU A 45 28.34 9.48 1.36
C LEU A 45 27.99 8.08 1.89
N ALA A 46 28.55 7.68 3.04
CA ALA A 46 28.28 6.36 3.63
C ALA A 46 26.79 6.19 3.95
N ASP A 47 26.14 7.26 4.41
CA ASP A 47 24.72 7.27 4.77
C ASP A 47 23.84 7.07 3.50
N TRP A 48 24.29 7.58 2.35
CA TRP A 48 23.64 7.36 1.05
C TRP A 48 23.74 5.93 0.54
N ASP A 49 24.83 5.21 0.80
CA ASP A 49 25.00 3.83 0.34
C ASP A 49 23.91 2.90 0.90
N ASP A 50 23.66 2.99 2.20
CA ASP A 50 22.56 2.26 2.84
C ASP A 50 21.19 2.75 2.36
N THR A 51 21.00 4.07 2.30
CA THR A 51 19.71 4.67 1.94
C THR A 51 19.29 4.29 0.51
N LEU A 52 20.21 4.30 -0.46
CA LEU A 52 19.92 3.89 -1.84
C LEU A 52 19.50 2.42 -1.93
N ARG A 53 20.19 1.53 -1.20
CA ARG A 53 19.89 0.09 -1.18
C ARG A 53 18.54 -0.20 -0.55
N LEU A 54 18.27 0.41 0.61
CA LEU A 54 17.00 0.29 1.33
C LEU A 54 15.83 0.87 0.51
N ALA A 55 16.01 2.06 -0.08
CA ALA A 55 14.99 2.70 -0.91
C ALA A 55 14.68 1.90 -2.18
N ARG A 56 15.68 1.24 -2.77
CA ARG A 56 15.49 0.35 -3.93
C ARG A 56 14.73 -0.91 -3.54
N GLN A 57 15.10 -1.55 -2.42
CA GLN A 57 14.40 -2.73 -1.91
C GLN A 57 12.94 -2.42 -1.57
N ALA A 58 12.69 -1.28 -0.91
CA ALA A 58 11.34 -0.80 -0.62
C ALA A 58 10.63 -0.19 -1.84
N ARG A 59 11.25 -0.17 -3.03
CA ARG A 59 10.67 0.36 -4.28
C ARG A 59 10.18 1.82 -4.18
N VAL A 60 10.86 2.64 -3.37
CA VAL A 60 10.56 4.07 -3.15
C VAL A 60 11.63 5.00 -3.73
N LEU A 61 12.73 4.45 -4.27
CA LEU A 61 13.86 5.24 -4.75
C LEU A 61 13.51 6.24 -5.86
N GLY A 62 12.68 5.84 -6.83
CA GLY A 62 12.30 6.72 -7.94
C GLY A 62 11.47 7.92 -7.47
N MET A 63 10.50 7.68 -6.58
CA MET A 63 9.70 8.74 -5.96
C MET A 63 10.58 9.66 -5.13
N LEU A 64 11.47 9.12 -4.31
CA LEU A 64 12.43 9.91 -3.55
C LEU A 64 13.29 10.80 -4.47
N ALA A 65 13.84 10.22 -5.54
CA ALA A 65 14.64 10.94 -6.52
C ALA A 65 13.86 12.07 -7.20
N HIS A 66 12.59 11.83 -7.53
CA HIS A 66 11.73 12.83 -8.13
C HIS A 66 11.44 13.97 -7.14
N ARG A 67 11.12 13.67 -5.88
CA ARG A 67 10.89 14.68 -4.84
C ARG A 67 12.10 15.58 -4.65
N LEU A 68 13.30 14.99 -4.51
CA LEU A 68 14.57 15.72 -4.42
C LEU A 68 14.85 16.61 -5.65
N ARG A 69 14.24 16.30 -6.80
CA ARG A 69 14.44 17.05 -8.05
C ARG A 69 13.38 18.12 -8.31
N THR A 70 12.20 18.02 -7.71
CA THR A 70 11.07 18.88 -8.09
C THR A 70 10.41 19.63 -6.94
N GLU A 71 10.68 19.27 -5.69
CA GLU A 71 10.16 20.03 -4.56
C GLU A 71 10.88 21.38 -4.41
N GLN A 72 10.30 22.27 -3.60
CA GLN A 72 10.90 23.56 -3.30
C GLN A 72 12.30 23.35 -2.69
N GLY A 73 13.29 24.13 -3.14
CA GLY A 73 14.70 23.92 -2.74
C GLY A 73 15.42 22.80 -3.50
N SER A 74 14.79 22.17 -4.50
CA SER A 74 15.36 21.06 -5.27
C SER A 74 16.75 21.32 -5.87
N GLU A 75 17.06 22.54 -6.33
CA GLU A 75 18.41 22.86 -6.80
C GLU A 75 19.46 22.74 -5.69
N GLU A 76 19.14 23.18 -4.47
CA GLU A 76 20.01 23.07 -3.31
C GLU A 76 20.10 21.62 -2.83
N HIS A 77 18.96 20.93 -2.71
CA HIS A 77 18.91 19.51 -2.37
C HIS A 77 19.75 18.69 -3.35
N TRP A 78 19.57 18.93 -4.65
CA TRP A 78 20.30 18.21 -5.69
C TRP A 78 21.81 18.51 -5.62
N ARG A 79 22.20 19.77 -5.38
CA ARG A 79 23.60 20.16 -5.21
C ARG A 79 24.26 19.58 -3.96
N ALA A 80 23.51 19.39 -2.87
CA ALA A 80 24.02 18.77 -1.65
C ALA A 80 24.31 17.27 -1.82
N ILE A 81 23.63 16.60 -2.76
CA ILE A 81 23.81 15.16 -3.01
C ILE A 81 25.14 14.93 -3.74
N PRO A 82 25.99 13.97 -3.30
CA PRO A 82 27.21 13.62 -4.01
C PRO A 82 26.96 13.15 -5.45
N GLU A 83 27.81 13.51 -6.40
CA GLU A 83 27.62 13.22 -7.83
C GLU A 83 27.36 11.73 -8.14
N ARG A 84 28.13 10.84 -7.52
CA ARG A 84 27.92 9.38 -7.63
C ARG A 84 26.53 8.90 -7.18
N VAL A 85 25.92 9.57 -6.19
CA VAL A 85 24.57 9.27 -5.71
C VAL A 85 23.52 9.80 -6.71
N ARG A 86 23.76 10.99 -7.29
CA ARG A 86 22.89 11.58 -8.33
C ARG A 86 22.69 10.65 -9.52
N GLY A 87 23.73 9.93 -9.93
CA GLY A 87 23.63 8.91 -11.00
C GLY A 87 22.59 7.82 -10.70
N HIS A 88 22.57 7.28 -9.48
CA HIS A 88 21.58 6.29 -9.06
C HIS A 88 20.16 6.86 -8.98
N LEU A 89 20.02 8.08 -8.49
CA LEU A 89 18.72 8.77 -8.41
C LEU A 89 18.17 9.08 -9.82
N GLN A 90 19.02 9.56 -10.73
CA GLN A 90 18.63 9.79 -12.12
C GLN A 90 18.23 8.49 -12.82
N ALA A 91 18.98 7.40 -12.61
CA ALA A 91 18.61 6.09 -13.14
C ALA A 91 17.24 5.63 -12.62
N ALA A 92 16.92 5.88 -11.34
CA ALA A 92 15.63 5.56 -10.77
C ALA A 92 14.48 6.39 -11.38
N ILE A 93 14.71 7.69 -11.66
CA ILE A 93 13.77 8.55 -12.39
C ILE A 93 13.51 7.96 -13.79
N ASN A 94 14.57 7.66 -14.54
CA ASN A 94 14.46 7.12 -15.89
C ASN A 94 13.71 5.77 -15.90
N TYR A 95 14.03 4.89 -14.96
CA TYR A 95 13.36 3.59 -14.82
C TYR A 95 11.87 3.75 -14.50
N SER A 96 11.51 4.65 -13.58
CA SER A 96 10.10 4.91 -13.25
C SER A 96 9.31 5.48 -14.45
N ALA A 97 9.93 6.37 -15.23
CA ALA A 97 9.32 6.92 -16.45
C ALA A 97 9.09 5.82 -17.51
N TYR A 98 10.07 4.92 -17.68
CA TYR A 98 9.93 3.74 -18.53
C TYR A 98 8.76 2.85 -18.07
N ARG A 99 8.66 2.56 -16.76
CA ARG A 99 7.54 1.75 -16.21
C ARG A 99 6.19 2.43 -16.41
N ALA A 100 6.10 3.74 -16.22
CA ALA A 100 4.89 4.50 -16.51
C ALA A 100 4.51 4.42 -18.00
N GLN A 101 5.49 4.43 -18.91
CA GLN A 101 5.23 4.25 -20.34
C GLN A 101 4.69 2.85 -20.66
N LEU A 102 5.24 1.80 -20.05
CA LEU A 102 4.74 0.44 -20.22
C LEU A 102 3.28 0.32 -19.77
N VAL A 103 2.91 0.93 -18.63
CA VAL A 103 1.52 0.94 -18.17
C VAL A 103 0.61 1.63 -19.19
N ARG A 104 1.02 2.78 -19.75
CA ARG A 104 0.24 3.47 -20.78
C ARG A 104 0.08 2.65 -22.06
N MET A 105 1.08 1.86 -22.44
CA MET A 105 0.99 0.96 -23.58
C MET A 105 -0.01 -0.16 -23.29
N GLU A 106 0.12 -0.82 -22.14
CA GLU A 106 -0.80 -1.88 -21.70
C GLU A 106 -2.25 -1.38 -21.65
N LEU A 107 -2.49 -0.18 -21.11
CA LEU A 107 -3.83 0.42 -21.07
C LEU A 107 -4.44 0.65 -22.45
N ARG A 108 -3.65 0.96 -23.48
CA ARG A 108 -4.14 1.10 -24.86
C ARG A 108 -4.55 -0.24 -25.45
N ASP A 109 -3.80 -1.30 -25.14
CA ASP A 109 -4.10 -2.64 -25.63
C ASP A 109 -5.34 -3.21 -24.92
N LEU A 110 -5.46 -2.99 -23.61
CA LEU A 110 -6.65 -3.30 -22.82
C LEU A 110 -7.89 -2.53 -23.29
N GLU A 111 -7.73 -1.26 -23.69
CA GLU A 111 -8.82 -0.46 -24.22
C GLU A 111 -9.42 -1.06 -25.50
N ARG A 112 -8.58 -1.64 -26.37
CA ARG A 112 -9.01 -2.33 -27.58
C ARG A 112 -9.61 -3.71 -27.31
N ALA A 113 -9.07 -4.41 -26.31
CA ALA A 113 -9.50 -5.77 -25.97
C ALA A 113 -10.87 -5.82 -25.28
N LEU A 114 -11.17 -4.84 -24.43
CA LEU A 114 -12.38 -4.82 -23.61
C LEU A 114 -13.58 -4.21 -24.38
N PRO A 115 -14.82 -4.72 -24.25
CA PRO A 115 -16.00 -4.14 -24.90
C PRO A 115 -16.24 -2.69 -24.46
N ALA A 116 -16.60 -1.78 -25.37
CA ALA A 116 -16.70 -0.33 -25.08
C ALA A 116 -17.76 0.02 -24.02
N GLU A 117 -18.86 -0.74 -24.01
CA GLU A 117 -19.99 -0.61 -23.12
C GLU A 117 -19.75 -1.20 -21.72
N LEU A 118 -18.65 -1.96 -21.53
CA LEU A 118 -18.29 -2.57 -20.26
C LEU A 118 -17.54 -1.53 -19.40
N PRO A 119 -18.10 -1.08 -18.25
CA PRO A 119 -17.41 -0.14 -17.38
C PRO A 119 -16.22 -0.81 -16.70
N VAL A 120 -15.03 -0.25 -16.90
CA VAL A 120 -13.77 -0.75 -16.33
C VAL A 120 -13.17 0.31 -15.43
N THR A 121 -12.92 -0.03 -14.18
CA THR A 121 -12.26 0.85 -13.22
C THR A 121 -10.80 0.44 -13.08
N LEU A 122 -9.87 1.38 -13.20
CA LEU A 122 -8.48 1.15 -12.84
C LEU A 122 -8.34 1.27 -11.33
N LEU A 123 -7.48 0.43 -10.75
CA LEU A 123 -7.07 0.57 -9.36
C LEU A 123 -5.58 0.95 -9.25
N LYS A 124 -5.20 1.37 -8.03
CA LYS A 124 -3.84 1.64 -7.60
C LYS A 124 -3.00 2.38 -8.66
N GLY A 125 -1.86 1.80 -9.05
CA GLY A 125 -0.83 2.46 -9.84
C GLY A 125 -1.30 2.97 -11.19
N ALA A 126 -2.08 2.16 -11.91
CA ALA A 126 -2.60 2.53 -13.21
C ALA A 126 -3.64 3.66 -13.09
N ALA A 127 -4.52 3.58 -12.08
CA ALA A 127 -5.50 4.63 -11.80
C ALA A 127 -4.82 5.96 -11.48
N TYR A 128 -3.89 5.96 -10.52
CA TYR A 128 -3.19 7.16 -10.10
C TYR A 128 -2.42 7.78 -11.26
N LEU A 129 -1.81 6.95 -12.11
CA LEU A 129 -1.00 7.40 -13.25
C LEU A 129 -1.88 8.06 -14.32
N LEU A 130 -3.03 7.46 -14.65
CA LEU A 130 -3.93 8.00 -15.66
C LEU A 130 -4.67 9.25 -15.16
N GLN A 131 -4.88 9.36 -13.84
CA GLN A 131 -5.37 10.58 -13.18
C GLN A 131 -4.29 11.67 -13.00
N ASP A 132 -3.05 11.43 -13.43
CA ASP A 132 -1.90 12.34 -13.25
C ASP A 132 -1.67 12.79 -11.80
N LEU A 133 -1.88 11.87 -10.83
CA LEU A 133 -1.68 12.20 -9.42
C LEU A 133 -0.18 12.42 -9.13
N PRO A 134 0.19 13.42 -8.29
CA PRO A 134 1.59 13.72 -7.97
C PRO A 134 2.39 12.51 -7.44
N LEU A 135 1.73 11.60 -6.71
CA LEU A 135 2.35 10.40 -6.13
C LEU A 135 2.84 9.37 -7.16
N THR A 136 2.48 9.53 -8.44
CA THR A 136 2.92 8.63 -9.51
C THR A 136 4.30 8.98 -10.05
N ARG A 137 4.76 10.21 -9.79
CA ARG A 137 6.08 10.68 -10.17
C ARG A 137 7.15 9.88 -9.44
N GLY A 138 7.93 9.11 -10.20
CA GLY A 138 8.93 8.23 -9.62
C GLY A 138 8.42 6.86 -9.15
N ARG A 139 7.11 6.60 -9.21
CA ARG A 139 6.51 5.29 -8.90
C ARG A 139 6.73 4.33 -10.07
N ALA A 140 7.03 3.08 -9.77
CA ALA A 140 7.20 2.02 -10.75
C ALA A 140 6.15 0.91 -10.52
N PRO A 141 4.96 1.00 -11.16
CA PRO A 141 3.98 -0.08 -11.14
C PRO A 141 4.52 -1.36 -11.80
N ASN A 142 4.03 -2.52 -11.35
CA ASN A 142 4.43 -3.81 -11.88
C ASN A 142 3.30 -4.60 -12.55
N ASP A 143 2.10 -4.07 -12.42
CA ASP A 143 0.81 -4.68 -12.64
C ASP A 143 -0.17 -3.59 -13.11
N VAL A 144 -1.26 -4.02 -13.72
CA VAL A 144 -2.44 -3.22 -14.01
C VAL A 144 -3.63 -3.89 -13.34
N ASP A 145 -4.07 -3.34 -12.21
CA ASP A 145 -5.29 -3.76 -11.53
C ASP A 145 -6.54 -3.17 -12.22
N LEU A 146 -7.40 -4.04 -12.73
CA LEU A 146 -8.73 -3.70 -13.28
C LEU A 146 -9.82 -4.13 -12.31
N LEU A 147 -10.87 -3.33 -12.15
CA LEU A 147 -12.06 -3.66 -11.38
C LEU A 147 -13.30 -3.57 -12.26
N VAL A 148 -14.06 -4.66 -12.29
CA VAL A 148 -15.35 -4.77 -12.99
C VAL A 148 -16.41 -5.28 -12.02
N ARG A 149 -17.69 -5.07 -12.32
CA ARG A 149 -18.76 -5.65 -11.49
C ARG A 149 -18.68 -7.17 -11.57
N ARG A 150 -19.04 -7.87 -10.49
CA ARG A 150 -19.03 -9.35 -10.46
C ARG A 150 -19.83 -9.98 -11.60
N ALA A 151 -20.95 -9.35 -12.00
CA ALA A 151 -21.81 -9.79 -13.09
C ALA A 151 -21.14 -9.65 -14.47
N ASP A 152 -20.17 -8.75 -14.61
CA ASP A 152 -19.43 -8.49 -15.84
C ASP A 152 -18.09 -9.24 -15.90
N LEU A 153 -17.72 -9.96 -14.83
CA LEU A 153 -16.40 -10.57 -14.67
C LEU A 153 -16.09 -11.58 -15.78
N ASP A 154 -17.00 -12.51 -16.04
CA ASP A 154 -16.79 -13.57 -17.05
C ASP A 154 -16.74 -12.98 -18.46
N ARG A 155 -17.51 -11.91 -18.70
CA ARG A 155 -17.51 -11.17 -19.96
C ARG A 155 -16.18 -10.46 -20.21
N ALA A 156 -15.63 -9.80 -19.19
CA ALA A 156 -14.33 -9.15 -19.25
C ALA A 156 -13.20 -10.19 -19.42
N GLU A 157 -13.23 -11.30 -18.68
CA GLU A 157 -12.27 -12.40 -18.81
C GLU A 157 -12.28 -12.97 -20.24
N ALA A 158 -13.46 -13.27 -20.78
CA ALA A 158 -13.60 -13.81 -22.13
C ALA A 158 -13.05 -12.84 -23.20
N ALA A 159 -13.31 -11.53 -23.07
CA ALA A 159 -12.79 -10.53 -23.98
C ALA A 159 -11.25 -10.47 -23.97
N LEU A 160 -10.64 -10.47 -22.77
CA LEU A 160 -9.19 -10.49 -22.63
C LEU A 160 -8.58 -11.78 -23.20
N ARG A 161 -9.18 -12.95 -22.93
CA ARG A 161 -8.73 -14.23 -23.49
C ARG A 161 -8.81 -14.27 -25.02
N ASN A 162 -9.92 -13.80 -25.59
CA ASN A 162 -10.08 -13.73 -27.04
C ASN A 162 -9.07 -12.78 -27.70
N ALA A 163 -8.66 -11.73 -26.99
CA ALA A 163 -7.63 -10.81 -27.45
C ALA A 163 -6.20 -11.34 -27.27
N GLY A 164 -5.99 -12.42 -26.50
CA GLY A 164 -4.72 -13.13 -26.37
C GLY A 164 -4.10 -13.16 -24.97
N TRP A 165 -4.75 -12.57 -23.95
CA TRP A 165 -4.30 -12.70 -22.55
C TRP A 165 -4.54 -14.12 -22.03
N GLN A 166 -3.59 -14.62 -21.25
CA GLN A 166 -3.56 -15.99 -20.74
C GLN A 166 -3.55 -15.96 -19.21
N ALA A 167 -4.42 -16.74 -18.58
CA ALA A 167 -4.45 -16.87 -17.13
C ALA A 167 -3.36 -17.84 -16.64
N GLU A 168 -2.68 -17.48 -15.57
CA GLU A 168 -1.64 -18.31 -14.93
C GLU A 168 -2.19 -19.29 -13.87
N ALA A 169 -3.39 -19.83 -14.05
CA ALA A 169 -3.92 -20.86 -13.15
C ALA A 169 -3.19 -22.18 -13.37
N LYS A 170 -2.64 -22.77 -12.30
CA LYS A 170 -1.82 -24.00 -12.38
C LYS A 170 -2.65 -25.28 -12.41
N ASP A 171 -3.78 -25.28 -11.71
CA ASP A 171 -4.68 -26.43 -11.61
C ASP A 171 -6.13 -26.02 -11.29
N ALA A 172 -7.03 -27.01 -11.27
CA ALA A 172 -8.46 -26.80 -11.00
C ALA A 172 -8.75 -26.31 -9.57
N TYR A 173 -7.88 -26.58 -8.59
CA TYR A 173 -8.04 -26.07 -7.24
C TYR A 173 -7.68 -24.59 -7.18
N ASP A 174 -6.60 -24.17 -7.83
CA ASP A 174 -6.19 -22.77 -7.95
C ASP A 174 -7.28 -21.97 -8.67
N GLU A 175 -7.83 -22.47 -9.78
CA GLU A 175 -8.96 -21.80 -10.46
C GLU A 175 -10.17 -21.64 -9.53
N ARG A 176 -10.54 -22.71 -8.81
CA ARG A 176 -11.62 -22.66 -7.82
C ARG A 176 -11.33 -21.65 -6.71
N TYR A 177 -10.09 -21.58 -6.24
CA TYR A 177 -9.68 -20.65 -5.19
C TYR A 177 -9.91 -19.20 -5.62
N TYR A 178 -9.49 -18.83 -6.82
CA TYR A 178 -9.69 -17.47 -7.34
C TYR A 178 -11.18 -17.16 -7.53
N ARG A 179 -11.96 -18.07 -8.10
CA ARG A 179 -13.38 -17.83 -8.40
C ARG A 179 -14.29 -17.79 -7.16
N GLU A 180 -14.02 -18.61 -6.13
CA GLU A 180 -14.88 -18.73 -4.94
C GLU A 180 -14.41 -17.88 -3.76
N TRP A 181 -13.10 -17.69 -3.58
CA TRP A 181 -12.54 -17.14 -2.33
C TRP A 181 -11.68 -15.88 -2.51
N SER A 182 -11.14 -15.65 -3.71
CA SER A 182 -10.40 -14.43 -4.01
C SER A 182 -11.31 -13.25 -4.40
N HIS A 183 -10.70 -12.08 -4.50
CA HIS A 183 -11.33 -10.84 -4.97
C HIS A 183 -11.00 -10.50 -6.43
N GLU A 184 -10.15 -11.32 -7.04
CA GLU A 184 -9.65 -11.23 -8.40
C GLU A 184 -9.63 -12.63 -9.05
N LEU A 185 -9.49 -12.67 -10.37
CA LEU A 185 -9.19 -13.89 -11.12
C LEU A 185 -7.68 -14.22 -11.07
N PRO A 186 -7.25 -15.43 -11.51
CA PRO A 186 -5.83 -15.69 -11.68
C PRO A 186 -5.22 -14.63 -12.58
N PRO A 187 -3.99 -14.17 -12.28
CA PRO A 187 -3.37 -13.12 -13.05
C PRO A 187 -3.31 -13.43 -14.55
N LEU A 188 -3.54 -12.39 -15.35
CA LEU A 188 -3.53 -12.48 -16.81
C LEU A 188 -2.24 -11.90 -17.35
N ARG A 189 -1.60 -12.61 -18.29
CA ARG A 189 -0.43 -12.10 -19.02
C ARG A 189 -0.66 -12.17 -20.51
N TYR A 190 -0.21 -11.15 -21.21
CA TYR A 190 -0.07 -11.21 -22.65
C TYR A 190 1.36 -11.66 -23.01
N PRO A 191 1.56 -12.61 -23.94
CA PRO A 191 2.89 -13.05 -24.32
C PRO A 191 3.83 -11.89 -24.69
N ASN A 192 5.02 -11.87 -24.09
CA ASN A 192 6.04 -10.81 -24.24
C ASN A 192 5.67 -9.43 -23.66
N HIS A 193 4.52 -9.28 -23.01
CA HIS A 193 4.24 -8.06 -22.25
C HIS A 193 4.90 -8.13 -20.87
N PRO A 194 5.52 -7.03 -20.41
CA PRO A 194 6.26 -7.01 -19.14
C PRO A 194 5.37 -6.77 -17.91
N LEU A 195 4.06 -6.59 -18.12
CA LEU A 195 3.09 -6.30 -17.07
C LEU A 195 2.09 -7.44 -16.94
N GLU A 196 1.67 -7.65 -15.71
CA GLU A 196 0.56 -8.52 -15.33
C GLU A 196 -0.72 -7.70 -15.27
N VAL A 197 -1.85 -8.32 -15.59
CA VAL A 197 -3.18 -7.70 -15.50
C VAL A 197 -4.01 -8.50 -14.51
N ASP A 198 -4.40 -7.85 -13.43
CA ASP A 198 -5.24 -8.45 -12.39
C ASP A 198 -6.68 -7.99 -12.61
N LEU A 199 -7.60 -8.94 -12.79
CA LEU A 199 -9.02 -8.66 -12.99
C LEU A 199 -9.80 -8.89 -11.70
N HIS A 200 -10.10 -7.80 -11.00
CA HIS A 200 -10.82 -7.71 -9.74
C HIS A 200 -12.33 -7.61 -9.92
N HIS A 201 -13.08 -8.13 -8.95
CA HIS A 201 -14.52 -7.90 -8.79
C HIS A 201 -14.90 -7.23 -7.46
N THR A 202 -13.94 -7.09 -6.54
CA THR A 202 -14.03 -6.34 -5.28
C THR A 202 -12.61 -6.01 -4.80
N ILE A 203 -12.45 -5.28 -3.69
CA ILE A 203 -11.13 -4.87 -3.14
C ILE A 203 -10.72 -5.65 -1.88
N THR A 204 -11.54 -6.61 -1.45
CA THR A 204 -11.28 -7.47 -0.29
C THR A 204 -11.63 -8.91 -0.63
N PRO A 205 -10.79 -9.92 -0.30
CA PRO A 205 -11.16 -11.32 -0.50
C PRO A 205 -12.53 -11.64 0.07
N VAL A 206 -13.34 -12.44 -0.62
CA VAL A 206 -14.74 -12.76 -0.22
C VAL A 206 -14.79 -13.40 1.18
N THR A 207 -13.73 -14.14 1.52
CA THR A 207 -13.57 -14.84 2.79
C THR A 207 -12.99 -13.98 3.91
N SER A 208 -12.58 -12.74 3.61
CA SER A 208 -11.88 -11.90 4.57
C SER A 208 -12.79 -11.33 5.66
N ARG A 209 -12.17 -10.94 6.78
CA ARG A 209 -12.89 -10.39 7.95
C ARG A 209 -13.41 -8.97 7.74
N THR A 210 -12.66 -8.13 7.05
CA THR A 210 -13.16 -6.82 6.60
C THR A 210 -13.71 -6.98 5.20
N ARG A 211 -15.00 -6.70 5.03
CA ARG A 211 -15.68 -6.80 3.73
C ARG A 211 -15.96 -5.39 3.24
N ALA A 212 -15.22 -4.97 2.22
CA ALA A 212 -15.54 -3.72 1.55
C ALA A 212 -16.87 -3.88 0.80
N ASP A 213 -17.74 -2.89 0.92
CA ASP A 213 -18.98 -2.85 0.15
C ASP A 213 -18.68 -2.48 -1.32
N ALA A 214 -18.76 -3.46 -2.21
CA ALA A 214 -18.52 -3.24 -3.64
C ALA A 214 -19.59 -2.31 -4.27
N GLY A 215 -20.84 -2.37 -3.79
CA GLY A 215 -21.92 -1.51 -4.28
C GLY A 215 -21.61 -0.03 -4.05
N LEU A 216 -21.08 0.29 -2.88
CA LEU A 216 -20.61 1.64 -2.56
C LEU A 216 -19.46 2.09 -3.46
N LEU A 217 -18.48 1.21 -3.75
CA LEU A 217 -17.37 1.53 -4.66
C LEU A 217 -17.90 1.88 -6.06
N PHE A 218 -18.78 1.03 -6.60
CA PHE A 218 -19.33 1.21 -7.95
C PHE A 218 -20.27 2.42 -8.06
N ALA A 219 -20.86 2.87 -6.95
CA ALA A 219 -21.75 4.03 -6.92
C ALA A 219 -21.00 5.38 -6.96
N ASP A 220 -19.72 5.41 -6.57
CA ASP A 220 -18.89 6.64 -6.51
C ASP A 220 -17.69 6.60 -7.48
N LEU A 221 -17.80 5.82 -8.55
CA LEU A 221 -16.78 5.80 -9.60
C LEU A 221 -16.65 7.16 -10.28
N ARG A 222 -15.41 7.56 -10.55
CA ARG A 222 -15.08 8.82 -11.23
C ARG A 222 -14.52 8.51 -12.61
N PRO A 223 -15.07 9.07 -13.71
CA PRO A 223 -14.47 8.92 -15.02
C PRO A 223 -13.08 9.57 -15.03
N ILE A 224 -12.11 8.94 -15.70
CA ILE A 224 -10.79 9.51 -15.89
C ILE A 224 -10.79 10.28 -17.23
N PRO A 225 -10.65 11.62 -17.23
CA PRO A 225 -10.74 12.43 -18.44
C PRO A 225 -9.81 11.95 -19.56
N GLY A 226 -10.32 11.92 -20.79
CA GLY A 226 -9.53 11.51 -21.95
C GLY A 226 -9.28 10.00 -22.07
N SER A 227 -10.03 9.17 -21.32
CA SER A 227 -9.96 7.71 -21.41
C SER A 227 -11.32 7.05 -21.24
N ARG A 228 -11.44 5.75 -21.60
CA ARG A 228 -12.62 4.93 -21.31
C ARG A 228 -12.74 4.46 -19.86
N PHE A 229 -11.72 4.71 -19.04
CA PHE A 229 -11.58 4.09 -17.73
C PHE A 229 -12.18 4.96 -16.63
N PHE A 230 -12.59 4.30 -15.55
CA PHE A 230 -12.98 4.93 -14.30
C PHE A 230 -11.86 4.76 -13.25
N ALA A 231 -11.93 5.54 -12.18
CA ALA A 231 -11.18 5.33 -10.95
C ALA A 231 -12.15 5.30 -9.76
N LEU A 232 -11.70 4.71 -8.65
CA LEU A 232 -12.38 4.90 -7.37
C LEU A 232 -12.37 6.38 -6.97
N GLY A 233 -13.41 6.82 -6.24
CA GLY A 233 -13.44 8.13 -5.60
C GLY A 233 -12.27 8.33 -4.62
N PRO A 234 -11.88 9.57 -4.28
CA PRO A 234 -10.68 9.85 -3.48
C PRO A 234 -10.61 9.11 -2.14
N ALA A 235 -11.72 9.07 -1.38
CA ALA A 235 -11.79 8.35 -0.11
C ALA A 235 -11.63 6.82 -0.30
N ASP A 236 -12.21 6.27 -1.36
CA ASP A 236 -12.14 4.85 -1.69
C ASP A 236 -10.75 4.43 -2.18
N GLN A 237 -10.02 5.32 -2.86
CA GLN A 237 -8.61 5.07 -3.19
C GLN A 237 -7.75 4.91 -1.94
N ILE A 238 -7.98 5.76 -0.93
CA ILE A 238 -7.27 5.70 0.36
C ILE A 238 -7.67 4.41 1.10
N ILE A 239 -8.97 4.12 1.19
CA ILE A 239 -9.47 2.91 1.87
C ILE A 239 -8.96 1.65 1.19
N HIS A 240 -8.93 1.60 -0.14
CA HIS A 240 -8.37 0.48 -0.88
C HIS A 240 -6.88 0.30 -0.55
N ALA A 241 -6.07 1.37 -0.58
CA ALA A 241 -4.65 1.28 -0.23
C ALA A 241 -4.44 0.80 1.22
N VAL A 242 -5.27 1.26 2.16
CA VAL A 242 -5.26 0.85 3.57
C VAL A 242 -5.63 -0.62 3.74
N ILE A 243 -6.69 -1.09 3.07
CA ILE A 243 -7.11 -2.49 3.09
C ILE A 243 -6.00 -3.36 2.52
N HIS A 244 -5.45 -2.99 1.36
CA HIS A 244 -4.37 -3.71 0.72
C HIS A 244 -3.16 -3.87 1.65
N LEU A 245 -2.71 -2.80 2.31
CA LEU A 245 -1.57 -2.86 3.22
C LEU A 245 -1.83 -3.74 4.46
N PHE A 246 -2.97 -3.60 5.14
CA PHE A 246 -3.15 -4.23 6.45
C PHE A 246 -3.87 -5.58 6.42
N GLN A 247 -4.47 -5.95 5.28
CA GLN A 247 -5.24 -7.17 5.11
C GLN A 247 -4.74 -8.06 3.97
N ASP A 248 -4.42 -7.51 2.80
CA ASP A 248 -4.19 -8.31 1.59
C ASP A 248 -2.72 -8.41 1.14
N SER A 249 -1.81 -7.79 1.88
CA SER A 249 -0.36 -7.94 1.71
C SER A 249 0.29 -8.56 2.94
N GLU A 250 1.40 -9.27 2.70
CA GLU A 250 2.33 -9.60 3.76
C GLU A 250 3.01 -8.32 4.23
N LEU A 251 3.06 -8.08 5.54
CA LEU A 251 3.58 -6.82 6.07
C LEU A 251 5.11 -6.68 5.93
N GLU A 252 5.83 -7.73 5.53
CA GLU A 252 7.29 -7.70 5.40
C GLU A 252 7.71 -6.89 4.15
N GLY A 253 8.56 -5.88 4.33
CA GLY A 253 9.06 -5.02 3.26
C GLY A 253 8.05 -4.00 2.70
N GLU A 254 6.82 -3.96 3.21
CA GLU A 254 5.72 -3.12 2.70
C GLU A 254 5.77 -1.64 3.16
N LEU A 255 6.97 -1.06 3.22
CA LEU A 255 7.11 0.39 3.44
C LEU A 255 6.47 1.19 2.29
N ARG A 256 6.52 0.69 1.05
CA ARG A 256 5.89 1.33 -0.12
C ARG A 256 4.40 1.55 0.10
N GLY A 257 3.68 0.55 0.59
CA GLY A 257 2.23 0.67 0.82
C GLY A 257 1.89 1.80 1.78
N LEU A 258 2.71 2.01 2.83
CA LEU A 258 2.53 3.13 3.75
C LEU A 258 2.81 4.48 3.07
N VAL A 259 3.82 4.55 2.21
CA VAL A 259 4.13 5.78 1.48
C VAL A 259 3.07 6.11 0.42
N ASP A 260 2.52 5.11 -0.28
CA ASP A 260 1.39 5.31 -1.20
C ASP A 260 0.18 5.88 -0.42
N ILE A 261 -0.11 5.39 0.79
CA ILE A 261 -1.17 5.94 1.66
C ILE A 261 -0.87 7.38 2.08
N ASP A 262 0.34 7.67 2.58
CA ASP A 262 0.73 9.05 2.92
C ASP A 262 0.54 10.01 1.75
N ALA A 263 0.98 9.61 0.56
CA ALA A 263 0.88 10.43 -0.63
C ALA A 263 -0.59 10.65 -1.06
N LEU A 264 -1.45 9.64 -0.96
CA LEU A 264 -2.90 9.78 -1.21
C LEU A 264 -3.57 10.69 -0.18
N LEU A 265 -3.26 10.54 1.12
CA LEU A 265 -3.76 11.42 2.17
C LEU A 265 -3.37 12.88 1.89
N ARG A 266 -2.10 13.12 1.58
CA ARG A 266 -1.58 14.45 1.24
C ARG A 266 -2.17 15.00 -0.05
N THR A 267 -2.52 14.16 -1.02
CA THR A 267 -3.10 14.61 -2.29
C THR A 267 -4.56 15.04 -2.09
N HIS A 268 -5.35 14.19 -1.45
CA HIS A 268 -6.81 14.27 -1.45
C HIS A 268 -7.42 14.99 -0.25
N LEU A 269 -6.75 15.02 0.91
CA LEU A 269 -7.32 15.59 2.13
C LEU A 269 -6.79 17.01 2.37
N ARG A 270 -7.61 18.01 2.05
CA ARG A 270 -7.25 19.43 2.15
C ARG A 270 -8.11 20.21 3.14
N SER A 271 -9.24 19.66 3.55
CA SER A 271 -10.22 20.28 4.43
C SER A 271 -10.74 19.30 5.49
N ASP A 272 -11.36 19.84 6.54
CA ASP A 272 -12.02 19.03 7.59
C ASP A 272 -13.19 18.20 7.03
N ASP A 273 -13.84 18.67 5.96
CA ASP A 273 -14.88 17.92 5.24
C ASP A 273 -14.31 16.66 4.60
N ASP A 274 -13.13 16.73 3.96
CA ASP A 274 -12.48 15.56 3.35
C ASP A 274 -12.16 14.49 4.39
N TRP A 275 -11.67 14.91 5.56
CA TRP A 275 -11.38 14.00 6.67
C TRP A 275 -12.65 13.35 7.23
N ARG A 276 -13.72 14.13 7.43
CA ARG A 276 -15.03 13.60 7.85
C ARG A 276 -15.58 12.61 6.83
N ALA A 277 -15.47 12.92 5.53
CA ALA A 277 -15.88 12.03 4.46
C ALA A 277 -15.07 10.71 4.47
N LEU A 278 -13.75 10.77 4.63
CA LEU A 278 -12.90 9.57 4.71
C LEU A 278 -13.27 8.68 5.91
N ILE A 279 -13.50 9.26 7.09
CA ILE A 279 -13.86 8.51 8.29
C ILE A 279 -15.23 7.84 8.12
N ALA A 280 -16.22 8.58 7.62
CA ALA A 280 -17.54 8.03 7.33
C ALA A 280 -17.44 6.89 6.30
N ARG A 281 -16.64 7.09 5.25
CA ARG A 281 -16.43 6.08 4.20
C ARG A 281 -15.71 4.84 4.73
N ALA A 282 -14.73 5.00 5.62
CA ALA A 282 -14.05 3.88 6.26
C ALA A 282 -14.99 3.06 7.15
N HIS A 283 -15.96 3.70 7.81
CA HIS A 283 -17.00 3.00 8.55
C HIS A 283 -17.90 2.19 7.62
N GLN A 284 -18.33 2.77 6.50
CA GLN A 284 -19.15 2.10 5.49
C GLN A 284 -18.45 0.84 4.92
N HIS A 285 -17.13 0.89 4.70
CA HIS A 285 -16.33 -0.27 4.25
C HIS A 285 -15.81 -1.16 5.38
N GLN A 286 -16.22 -0.95 6.63
CA GLN A 286 -15.73 -1.68 7.81
C GLN A 286 -14.20 -1.66 7.97
N ALA A 287 -13.57 -0.59 7.48
CA ALA A 287 -12.13 -0.39 7.42
C ALA A 287 -11.61 0.57 8.51
N SER A 288 -12.46 1.12 9.40
CA SER A 288 -12.09 2.11 10.41
C SER A 288 -10.84 1.72 11.21
N ARG A 289 -10.75 0.46 11.65
CA ARG A 289 -9.58 -0.02 12.40
C ARG A 289 -8.29 -0.04 11.57
N LEU A 290 -8.38 -0.41 10.29
CA LEU A 290 -7.23 -0.43 9.39
C LEU A 290 -6.77 1.00 9.10
N LEU A 291 -7.73 1.89 8.83
CA LEU A 291 -7.46 3.32 8.63
C LEU A 291 -6.79 3.93 9.86
N TRP A 292 -7.25 3.61 11.07
CA TRP A 292 -6.62 4.08 12.30
C TRP A 292 -5.13 3.74 12.37
N TYR A 293 -4.76 2.49 12.06
CA TYR A 293 -3.36 2.08 12.02
C TYR A 293 -2.57 2.84 10.94
N ALA A 294 -3.15 2.96 9.74
CA ALA A 294 -2.54 3.70 8.63
C ALA A 294 -2.21 5.14 9.02
N LEU A 295 -3.21 5.88 9.52
CA LEU A 295 -3.05 7.26 9.97
C LEU A 295 -1.97 7.38 11.04
N ARG A 296 -1.95 6.47 12.02
CA ARG A 296 -0.93 6.50 13.07
C ARG A 296 0.48 6.29 12.51
N TYR A 297 0.69 5.29 11.67
CA TYR A 297 2.02 5.02 11.09
C TYR A 297 2.45 6.11 10.12
N CYS A 298 1.55 6.63 9.29
CA CYS A 298 1.80 7.77 8.41
C CYS A 298 2.25 9.00 9.22
N ARG A 299 1.55 9.36 10.30
CA ARG A 299 1.97 10.44 11.21
C ARG A 299 3.32 10.17 11.86
N ASP A 300 3.48 8.99 12.45
CA ASP A 300 4.64 8.70 13.30
C ASP A 300 5.93 8.54 12.46
N TRP A 301 5.84 7.91 11.28
CA TRP A 301 6.98 7.58 10.41
C TRP A 301 7.21 8.57 9.27
N LEU A 302 6.15 9.13 8.68
CA LEU A 302 6.21 9.97 7.47
C LEU A 302 5.78 11.43 7.70
N LYS A 303 5.46 11.78 8.96
CA LYS A 303 5.05 13.14 9.37
C LYS A 303 3.88 13.68 8.56
N THR A 304 2.92 12.81 8.23
CA THR A 304 1.67 13.22 7.57
C THR A 304 0.94 14.23 8.45
N PRO A 305 0.49 15.38 7.90
CA PRO A 305 -0.21 16.41 8.65
C PRO A 305 -1.66 15.97 8.93
N ILE A 306 -1.83 15.14 9.95
CA ILE A 306 -3.15 14.68 10.40
C ILE A 306 -3.67 15.66 11.45
N PRO A 307 -4.89 16.20 11.30
CA PRO A 307 -5.49 17.11 12.29
C PRO A 307 -5.44 16.53 13.71
N GLU A 308 -5.03 17.36 14.68
CA GLU A 308 -4.87 16.94 16.08
C GLU A 308 -6.21 16.56 16.72
N ASP A 309 -7.29 17.21 16.30
CA ASP A 309 -8.64 16.90 16.78
C ASP A 309 -9.07 15.49 16.35
N LEU A 310 -8.76 15.04 15.13
CA LEU A 310 -8.96 13.64 14.72
C LEU A 310 -8.11 12.66 15.52
N ALA A 311 -6.92 13.07 15.95
CA ALA A 311 -6.07 12.25 16.81
C ALA A 311 -6.60 12.17 18.27
N HIS A 312 -7.55 13.03 18.64
CA HIS A 312 -8.05 13.20 20.01
C HIS A 312 -9.56 12.97 20.17
N ARG A 313 -10.33 12.93 19.07
CA ARG A 313 -11.76 12.55 19.01
C ARG A 313 -11.91 11.08 19.41
N ASN A 314 -11.91 10.84 20.71
CA ASN A 314 -12.31 9.57 21.31
C ASN A 314 -13.84 9.41 21.39
N GLU A 315 -14.59 10.46 21.04
CA GLU A 315 -16.04 10.55 21.27
C GLU A 315 -16.86 9.97 20.12
N ASP A 316 -16.34 10.00 18.88
CA ASP A 316 -16.91 9.23 17.78
C ASP A 316 -16.48 7.76 17.91
N LEU A 317 -17.35 6.92 18.49
CA LEU A 317 -17.13 5.46 18.63
C LEU A 317 -16.68 4.79 17.32
N ALA A 318 -17.04 5.37 16.17
CA ALA A 318 -16.68 4.91 14.83
C ALA A 318 -15.17 4.94 14.51
N PHE A 319 -14.36 5.73 15.23
CA PHE A 319 -12.92 5.83 15.01
C PHE A 319 -12.10 5.71 16.31
N ALA A 320 -12.63 4.98 17.29
CA ALA A 320 -11.94 4.71 18.55
C ALA A 320 -10.63 3.91 18.33
N PRO A 321 -9.58 4.19 19.12
CA PRO A 321 -8.31 3.51 18.97
C PRO A 321 -8.46 2.01 19.34
N PRO A 322 -7.84 1.08 18.58
CA PRO A 322 -7.96 -0.36 18.86
C PRO A 322 -7.49 -0.73 20.28
N PRO A 323 -7.92 -1.85 20.88
CA PRO A 323 -7.50 -2.23 22.22
C PRO A 323 -5.97 -2.22 22.39
N ALA A 324 -5.47 -1.78 23.55
CA ALA A 324 -4.04 -1.54 23.78
C ALA A 324 -3.16 -2.75 23.43
N MET A 325 -3.56 -3.95 23.82
CA MET A 325 -2.85 -5.19 23.47
C MET A 325 -2.80 -5.44 21.97
N ALA A 326 -3.91 -5.18 21.28
CA ALA A 326 -3.99 -5.37 19.83
C ALA A 326 -3.17 -4.33 19.07
N ARG A 327 -3.02 -3.12 19.62
CA ARG A 327 -2.06 -2.11 19.13
C ARG A 327 -0.63 -2.60 19.35
N ALA A 328 -0.27 -2.94 20.59
CA ALA A 328 1.08 -3.40 20.93
C ALA A 328 1.52 -4.61 20.08
N ALA A 329 0.61 -5.56 19.81
CA ALA A 329 0.88 -6.71 18.95
C ALA A 329 1.17 -6.29 17.50
N LEU A 330 0.34 -5.44 16.91
CA LEU A 330 0.58 -4.98 15.53
C LEU A 330 1.82 -4.08 15.45
N ASP A 331 2.05 -3.24 16.45
CA ASP A 331 3.25 -2.41 16.56
C ASP A 331 4.49 -3.28 16.55
N TRP A 332 4.49 -4.34 17.37
CA TRP A 332 5.60 -5.27 17.45
C TRP A 332 5.91 -5.93 16.11
N ILE A 333 4.89 -6.35 15.35
CA ILE A 333 5.03 -6.93 14.01
C ILE A 333 5.51 -5.87 13.01
N PHE A 334 4.72 -4.82 12.81
CA PHE A 334 4.90 -3.83 11.74
C PHE A 334 6.24 -3.10 11.86
N THR A 335 6.63 -2.69 13.07
CA THR A 335 7.93 -2.05 13.35
C THR A 335 9.11 -3.01 13.27
N ARG A 336 8.94 -4.30 12.95
CA ARG A 336 10.08 -5.22 12.81
C ARG A 336 10.29 -5.69 11.39
N ILE A 337 9.22 -5.73 10.60
CA ILE A 337 9.25 -6.37 9.29
C ILE A 337 8.87 -5.44 8.14
N SER A 338 8.08 -4.39 8.37
CA SER A 338 7.67 -3.49 7.28
C SER A 338 8.81 -2.67 6.68
N PRO A 339 9.76 -2.15 7.48
CA PRO A 339 10.92 -1.47 6.91
C PRO A 339 11.84 -2.42 6.14
N PRO A 340 12.46 -1.93 5.04
CA PRO A 340 13.48 -2.67 4.33
C PRO A 340 14.69 -2.94 5.24
N ARG A 341 15.47 -3.98 4.89
CA ARG A 341 16.65 -4.41 5.63
C ARG A 341 17.79 -4.65 4.65
N LEU A 342 19.00 -4.21 5.01
CA LEU A 342 20.19 -4.47 4.20
C LEU A 342 20.36 -5.99 4.02
N PRO A 343 20.62 -6.48 2.78
CA PRO A 343 20.76 -7.91 2.52
C PRO A 343 21.83 -8.60 3.36
N GLU A 344 22.91 -7.89 3.66
CA GLU A 344 24.05 -8.32 4.49
C GLU A 344 23.67 -8.55 5.96
N THR A 345 22.56 -7.95 6.42
CA THR A 345 22.17 -7.97 7.83
C THR A 345 21.14 -9.08 8.09
N PRO A 346 21.53 -10.20 8.73
CA PRO A 346 20.60 -11.29 8.98
C PRO A 346 19.49 -10.84 9.94
N PRO A 347 18.25 -11.37 9.79
CA PRO A 347 17.18 -11.07 10.71
C PRO A 347 17.53 -11.51 12.13
N THR A 348 17.34 -10.62 13.09
CA THR A 348 17.36 -10.96 14.53
C THR A 348 16.27 -11.98 14.85
N LEU A 349 16.40 -12.71 15.96
CA LEU A 349 15.36 -13.65 16.41
C LEU A 349 14.00 -12.98 16.52
N SER A 350 13.96 -11.76 17.10
CA SER A 350 12.72 -11.00 17.22
C SER A 350 12.09 -10.66 15.87
N GLN A 351 12.89 -10.37 14.84
CA GLN A 351 12.39 -10.10 13.49
C GLN A 351 11.86 -11.38 12.82
N ARG A 352 12.53 -12.53 13.00
CA ARG A 352 12.03 -13.82 12.48
C ARG A 352 10.70 -14.19 13.09
N LEU A 353 10.57 -14.05 14.42
CA LEU A 353 9.31 -14.28 15.12
C LEU A 353 8.22 -13.30 14.68
N ALA A 354 8.57 -12.04 14.45
CA ALA A 354 7.64 -11.04 13.93
C ALA A 354 7.18 -11.35 12.50
N ALA A 355 8.08 -11.84 11.64
CA ALA A 355 7.76 -12.26 10.27
C ALA A 355 6.79 -13.44 10.29
N GLN A 356 7.06 -14.46 11.12
CA GLN A 356 6.15 -15.59 11.31
C GLN A 356 4.78 -15.16 11.85
N ALA A 357 4.74 -14.28 12.86
CA ALA A 357 3.49 -13.74 13.39
C ALA A 357 2.74 -12.90 12.35
N GLY A 358 3.45 -12.14 11.52
CA GLY A 358 2.91 -11.38 10.39
C GLY A 358 2.29 -12.28 9.34
N LEU A 359 2.96 -13.37 8.97
CA LEU A 359 2.48 -14.37 8.02
C LEU A 359 1.22 -15.11 8.55
N ILE A 360 1.24 -15.55 9.81
CA ILE A 360 0.07 -16.14 10.47
C ILE A 360 -1.09 -15.15 10.45
N ARG A 361 -0.83 -13.89 10.83
CA ARG A 361 -1.84 -12.82 10.80
C ARG A 361 -2.41 -12.65 9.39
N TYR A 362 -1.58 -12.58 8.36
CA TYR A 362 -1.98 -12.42 6.96
C TYR A 362 -2.99 -13.50 6.55
N HIS A 363 -2.64 -14.77 6.77
CA HIS A 363 -3.52 -15.89 6.43
C HIS A 363 -4.84 -15.89 7.22
N LEU A 364 -4.80 -15.62 8.52
CA LEU A 364 -6.01 -15.52 9.36
C LEU A 364 -6.93 -14.35 8.99
N ARG A 365 -6.43 -13.36 8.25
CA ARG A 365 -7.22 -12.22 7.76
C ARG A 365 -7.87 -12.49 6.42
N ARG A 366 -7.23 -13.28 5.55
CA ARG A 366 -7.76 -13.67 4.24
C ARG A 366 -8.71 -14.85 4.30
N MET A 367 -8.42 -15.88 5.12
CA MET A 367 -9.16 -17.14 5.12
C MET A 367 -9.63 -17.57 6.51
N PRO A 368 -10.84 -18.17 6.63
CA PRO A 368 -11.25 -18.92 7.82
C PRO A 368 -10.30 -20.08 8.10
N PRO A 369 -10.11 -20.50 9.37
CA PRO A 369 -9.15 -21.54 9.74
C PRO A 369 -9.32 -22.86 8.98
N ALA A 370 -10.55 -23.32 8.77
CA ALA A 370 -10.83 -24.55 8.03
C ALA A 370 -10.38 -24.46 6.56
N LEU A 371 -10.61 -23.31 5.92
CA LEU A 371 -10.18 -23.07 4.54
C LEU A 371 -8.65 -22.97 4.45
N LEU A 372 -8.02 -22.32 5.44
CA LEU A 372 -6.57 -22.21 5.52
C LEU A 372 -5.92 -23.59 5.65
N VAL A 373 -6.43 -24.47 6.53
CA VAL A 373 -5.93 -25.84 6.67
C VAL A 373 -6.06 -26.59 5.34
N ARG A 374 -7.22 -26.51 4.68
CA ARG A 374 -7.43 -27.13 3.36
C ARG A 374 -6.42 -26.61 2.32
N HIS A 375 -6.19 -25.30 2.28
CA HIS A 375 -5.26 -24.67 1.34
C HIS A 375 -3.81 -25.10 1.58
N LEU A 376 -3.38 -25.12 2.84
CA LEU A 376 -2.03 -25.54 3.22
C LEU A 376 -1.79 -27.02 2.90
N LEU A 377 -2.77 -27.90 3.18
CA LEU A 377 -2.69 -29.33 2.84
C LEU A 377 -2.56 -29.54 1.32
N HIS A 378 -3.37 -28.85 0.51
CA HIS A 378 -3.28 -28.93 -0.94
C HIS A 378 -1.92 -28.47 -1.46
N LYS A 379 -1.43 -27.29 -1.03
CA LYS A 379 -0.12 -26.77 -1.45
C LYS A 379 1.04 -27.68 -1.02
N SER A 380 0.96 -28.28 0.17
CA SER A 380 1.97 -29.21 0.66
C SER A 380 2.00 -30.48 -0.20
N TRP A 381 0.83 -31.01 -0.56
CA TRP A 381 0.72 -32.17 -1.44
C TRP A 381 1.27 -31.89 -2.84
N VAL A 382 0.92 -30.76 -3.46
CA VAL A 382 1.46 -30.35 -4.76
C VAL A 382 2.98 -30.16 -4.71
N ALA A 383 3.52 -29.55 -3.65
CA ALA A 383 4.98 -29.37 -3.47
C ALA A 383 5.73 -30.71 -3.34
N VAL A 384 5.14 -31.68 -2.63
CA VAL A 384 5.71 -33.03 -2.50
C VAL A 384 5.59 -33.82 -3.81
N ALA A 385 4.46 -33.74 -4.50
CA ALA A 385 4.25 -34.41 -5.78
C ALA A 385 5.19 -33.86 -6.89
N SER A 386 5.44 -32.55 -6.90
CA SER A 386 6.33 -31.88 -7.85
C SER A 386 7.83 -32.08 -7.54
N SER A 387 8.21 -32.32 -6.28
CA SER A 387 9.58 -32.69 -5.92
C SER A 387 9.89 -34.16 -6.23
N ASN A 388 8.92 -35.07 -6.07
CA ASN A 388 9.08 -36.47 -6.46
C ASN A 388 9.19 -36.68 -7.97
N THR A 389 8.54 -35.86 -8.78
CA THR A 389 8.64 -35.92 -10.25
C THR A 389 9.94 -35.36 -10.80
N ARG A 390 10.61 -34.43 -10.09
CA ARG A 390 11.94 -33.91 -10.46
C ARG A 390 13.10 -34.84 -10.09
N ASN A 391 12.92 -35.71 -9.09
CA ASN A 391 13.95 -36.67 -8.68
C ASN A 391 13.87 -38.02 -9.41
N GLY A 392 12.91 -38.18 -10.34
CA GLY A 392 12.70 -39.39 -11.13
C GLY A 392 13.01 -39.24 -12.63
N GLN A 393 13.66 -38.16 -13.04
CA GLN A 393 14.15 -37.93 -14.41
C GLN A 393 15.67 -38.02 -14.49
#